data_AF-A0A2V6SQH8-F1
#
_entry.id   AF-A0A2V6SQH8-F1
#
_cell.length_a   1.000
_cell.length_b   1.000
_cell.length_c   1.000
_cell.angle_alpha   90.00
_cell.angle_beta   90.00
_cell.angle_gamma   90.00
#
_symmetry.space_group_name_H-M   'P 1'
#
loop_
_entity.id
_entity.type
_entity.pdbx_description
1 polymer ?
#
loop_
_entity_poly.entity_id
_entity_poly.type
_entity_poly.pdbx_seq_one_letter_code
_entity_poly.pdbx_strand_id
1 'polypeptide(L)' 'MEELRPLAAAAGMSMAQMAIAWVLAHPAITSPIIGASRPEQLDDVLAAEGKALDGGLKAKLDEMTLEYRFGDDPR' A
#
# COMPACT_ATOMS: atom_id res chain seq x y z
N MET A 1 -2.53 10.64 7.10
CA MET A 1 -1.27 10.04 6.56
C MET A 1 -0.25 9.72 7.67
N GLU A 2 -0.10 10.58 8.68
CA GLU A 2 0.77 10.29 9.83
C GLU A 2 0.30 9.07 10.62
N GLU A 3 -1.00 8.77 10.64
CA GLU A 3 -1.55 7.59 11.32
C GLU A 3 -1.23 6.25 10.62
N LEU A 4 -0.81 6.27 9.36
CA LEU A 4 -0.48 5.05 8.61
C LEU A 4 0.92 4.51 8.97
N ARG A 5 1.85 5.40 9.32
CA ARG A 5 3.23 5.04 9.71
C ARG A 5 3.29 4.03 10.86
N PRO A 6 2.58 4.20 11.99
CA PRO A 6 2.61 3.22 13.07
C PRO A 6 1.94 1.89 12.68
N LEU A 7 0.98 1.89 11.75
CA LEU A 7 0.36 0.64 11.25
C LEU A 7 1.34 -0.17 10.40
N ALA A 8 2.07 0.49 9.50
CA ALA A 8 3.11 -0.14 8.70
C ALA A 8 4.19 -0.75 9.60
N ALA A 9 4.64 0.01 10.61
CA ALA A 9 5.62 -0.48 11.59
C ALA A 9 5.11 -1.69 12.38
N ALA A 10 3.86 -1.65 12.86
CA ALA A 10 3.25 -2.79 13.56
C ALA A 10 3.10 -4.03 12.67
N ALA A 11 2.90 -3.84 11.36
CA ALA A 11 2.85 -4.91 10.38
C ALA A 11 4.24 -5.37 9.89
N GLY A 12 5.34 -4.77 10.37
CA GLY A 12 6.70 -5.10 9.91
C GLY A 12 6.95 -4.73 8.44
N MET A 13 6.30 -3.67 7.97
CA MET A 13 6.39 -3.18 6.58
C MET A 13 6.89 -1.74 6.55
N SER A 14 7.64 -1.39 5.50
CA SER A 14 7.80 0.02 5.13
C SER A 14 6.46 0.56 4.61
N MET A 15 6.30 1.88 4.59
CA MET A 15 5.11 2.51 4.00
C MET A 15 4.91 2.11 2.53
N ALA A 16 6.00 2.01 1.77
CA ALA A 16 5.97 1.58 0.38
C ALA A 16 5.52 0.12 0.27
N GLN A 17 6.09 -0.78 1.07
CA GLN A 17 5.70 -2.18 1.10
C GLN A 17 4.22 -2.36 1.45
N MET A 18 3.72 -1.64 2.46
CA MET A 18 2.31 -1.70 2.85
C MET A 18 1.39 -1.20 1.74
N ALA A 19 1.75 -0.12 1.05
CA ALA A 19 0.97 0.40 -0.07
C ALA A 19 0.90 -0.61 -1.22
N ILE A 20 2.03 -1.25 -1.56
CA ILE A 20 2.10 -2.26 -2.62
C ILE A 20 1.28 -3.50 -2.24
N ALA A 21 1.45 -4.01 -1.02
CA ALA A 21 0.69 -5.14 -0.49
C ALA A 21 -0.82 -4.86 -0.47
N TRP A 22 -1.22 -3.63 -0.12
CA TRP A 22 -2.63 -3.21 -0.14
C TRP A 22 -3.23 -3.22 -1.55
N VAL A 23 -2.50 -2.73 -2.56
CA VAL A 23 -2.92 -2.79 -3.97
C VAL A 23 -3.02 -4.24 -4.45
N LEU A 24 -2.01 -5.06 -4.17
CA LEU A 24 -1.98 -6.48 -4.56
C LEU A 24 -3.06 -7.33 -3.86
N ALA A 25 -3.53 -6.91 -2.69
CA ALA A 25 -4.62 -7.59 -1.99
C ALA A 25 -6.00 -7.40 -2.66
N HIS A 26 -6.11 -6.54 -3.68
CA HIS A 26 -7.33 -6.39 -4.44
C HIS A 26 -7.42 -7.46 -5.55
N PRO A 27 -8.42 -8.37 -5.54
CA PRO A 27 -8.44 -9.53 -6.44
C PRO A 27 -8.57 -9.18 -7.93
N ALA A 28 -9.07 -7.99 -8.26
CA ALA A 28 -9.14 -7.53 -9.65
C ALA A 28 -7.81 -6.97 -10.19
N ILE A 29 -6.78 -6.82 -9.35
CA ILE A 29 -5.49 -6.26 -9.74
C ILE A 29 -4.51 -7.40 -10.01
N THR A 30 -4.05 -7.50 -11.26
CA THR A 30 -3.04 -8.48 -11.68
C THR A 30 -1.61 -7.98 -11.48
N SER A 31 -1.36 -6.68 -11.65
CA SER A 31 -0.03 -6.09 -11.46
C SER A 31 -0.11 -4.59 -11.16
N PRO A 32 0.58 -4.09 -10.11
CA PRO A 32 0.72 -2.66 -9.84
C PRO A 32 1.77 -2.03 -10.76
N ILE A 33 1.52 -0.80 -11.20
CA ILE A 33 2.51 0.02 -11.91
C ILE A 33 3.23 0.89 -10.87
N ILE A 34 4.56 0.84 -10.85
CA ILE A 34 5.37 1.53 -9.84
C ILE A 34 6.40 2.42 -10.54
N GLY A 35 6.32 3.72 -10.29
CA GLY A 35 7.32 4.68 -10.72
C GLY A 35 8.47 4.76 -9.73
N ALA A 36 9.66 4.34 -10.12
CA ALA A 36 10.89 4.50 -9.36
C ALA A 36 11.82 5.46 -10.12
N SER A 37 12.27 6.53 -9.45
CA SER A 37 13.26 7.47 -10.00
C SER A 37 14.70 7.03 -9.70
N ARG A 38 14.87 6.07 -8.80
CA ARG A 38 16.16 5.44 -8.48
C ARG A 38 16.01 3.92 -8.29
N PRO A 39 17.03 3.11 -8.64
CA PRO A 39 16.97 1.66 -8.53
C PRO A 39 16.68 1.14 -7.13
N GLU A 40 17.19 1.80 -6.08
CA GLU A 40 17.05 1.33 -4.69
C GLU A 40 15.59 1.40 -4.21
N GLN A 41 14.72 2.17 -4.89
CA GLN A 41 13.30 2.19 -4.59
C GLN A 41 12.58 0.89 -5.01
N LEU A 42 13.18 0.11 -5.93
CA LEU A 42 12.64 -1.20 -6.30
C LEU A 42 12.86 -2.25 -5.22
N ASP A 43 13.81 -2.05 -4.29
CA ASP A 43 14.05 -2.99 -3.20
C ASP A 43 12.81 -3.14 -2.31
N ASP A 44 12.09 -2.05 -2.05
CA ASP A 44 10.82 -2.08 -1.33
C ASP A 44 9.70 -2.80 -2.11
N VAL A 45 9.74 -2.75 -3.43
CA VAL A 45 8.78 -3.47 -4.30
C VAL A 45 9.00 -4.97 -4.21
N LEU A 46 10.25 -5.39 -4.36
CA LEU A 46 10.63 -6.79 -4.27
C LEU A 46 10.40 -7.33 -2.86
N ALA A 47 10.69 -6.54 -1.82
CA ALA A 47 10.46 -6.94 -0.43
C ALA A 47 8.98 -6.98 -0.02
N ALA A 48 8.08 -6.37 -0.81
CA ALA A 48 6.63 -6.49 -0.62
C ALA A 48 6.08 -7.82 -1.18
N GLU A 49 6.80 -8.47 -2.10
CA GLU A 49 6.42 -9.76 -2.64
C GLU A 49 6.32 -10.81 -1.51
N GLY A 50 5.19 -11.51 -1.42
CA GLY A 50 4.96 -12.52 -0.39
C GLY A 50 4.51 -11.98 0.97
N LYS A 51 4.48 -10.66 1.19
CA LYS A 51 3.89 -10.07 2.41
C LYS A 51 2.36 -9.98 2.27
N ALA A 52 1.68 -11.01 2.76
CA ALA A 52 0.21 -11.00 2.81
C ALA A 52 -0.28 -9.95 3.80
N LEU A 53 -1.19 -9.08 3.34
CA LEU A 53 -1.85 -8.11 4.20
C LEU A 53 -2.98 -8.81 4.98
N ASP A 54 -2.98 -8.66 6.30
CA ASP A 54 -4.09 -9.15 7.13
C ASP A 54 -5.43 -8.52 6.68
N GLY A 55 -6.51 -9.30 6.72
CA GLY A 55 -7.82 -8.86 6.25
C GLY A 55 -8.38 -7.68 7.06
N GLY A 56 -8.14 -7.64 8.37
CA GLY A 56 -8.52 -6.53 9.24
C GLY A 56 -7.69 -5.27 8.95
N LEU A 57 -6.38 -5.42 8.74
CA LEU A 57 -5.53 -4.31 8.32
C LEU A 57 -5.95 -3.77 6.94
N LYS A 58 -6.28 -4.65 5.99
CA LYS A 58 -6.80 -4.25 4.67
C LYS A 58 -8.05 -3.40 4.81
N ALA A 59 -9.05 -3.86 5.57
CA ALA A 59 -10.30 -3.14 5.78
C ALA A 59 -10.06 -1.76 6.40
N LYS A 60 -9.15 -1.69 7.37
CA LYS A 60 -8.76 -0.42 7.99
C LYS A 60 -8.10 0.54 7.02
N LEU A 61 -7.16 0.05 6.20
CA LEU A 61 -6.57 0.86 5.12
C LEU A 61 -7.63 1.29 4.12
N ASP A 62 -8.63 0.44 3.86
CA ASP A 62 -9.71 0.77 2.93
C ASP A 62 -10.54 1.96 3.40
N GLU A 63 -10.93 1.96 4.66
CA GLU A 63 -11.66 3.04 5.31
C GLU A 63 -10.84 4.34 5.37
N MET A 64 -9.60 4.25 5.87
CA MET A 64 -8.74 5.43 6.06
C MET A 64 -8.33 6.10 4.75
N THR A 65 -8.29 5.36 3.64
CA THR A 65 -7.86 5.90 2.34
C THR A 65 -9.01 6.32 1.44
N LEU A 66 -10.27 6.07 1.83
CA LEU A 66 -11.44 6.22 0.96
C LEU A 66 -11.54 7.62 0.36
N GLU A 67 -11.33 8.66 1.17
CA GLU A 67 -11.40 10.06 0.74
C GLU A 67 -10.35 10.43 -0.32
N TYR A 68 -9.21 9.74 -0.35
CA TYR A 68 -8.08 10.06 -1.25
C TYR A 68 -8.16 9.33 -2.61
N ARG A 69 -9.09 8.38 -2.77
CA ARG A 69 -9.14 7.54 -3.99
C ARG A 69 -9.69 8.23 -5.22
N PHE A 70 -10.43 9.33 -5.03
CA PHE A 70 -11.14 10.01 -6.10
C PHE A 70 -10.32 11.13 -6.74
N GLY A 71 -9.08 11.34 -6.27
CA GLY A 71 -8.21 12.44 -6.72
C GLY A 71 -8.73 13.80 -6.26
N ASP A 72 -8.07 14.86 -6.71
CA ASP A 72 -8.42 16.26 -6.36
C ASP A 72 -9.62 16.79 -7.18
N ASP A 73 -10.41 15.91 -7.82
CA ASP A 73 -11.58 16.26 -8.64
C ASP A 73 -12.85 16.17 -7.77
N PRO A 74 -13.38 17.30 -7.26
CA PRO A 74 -14.63 17.32 -6.52
C PRO A 74 -15.78 17.14 -7.51
N ARG A 75 -16.14 15.89 -7.81
CA ARG A 75 -17.39 15.58 -8.50
C ARG A 75 -18.55 15.47 -7.53
#